data_AF-A0A7C4TIG0-F1
#
_entry.id   AF-A0A7C4TIG0-F1
#
_cell.length_a   1.000
_cell.length_b   1.000
_cell.length_c   1.000
_cell.angle_alpha   90.00
_cell.angle_beta   90.00
_cell.angle_gamma   90.00
#
_symmetry.space_group_name_H-M   'P 1'
#
loop_
_entity.id
_entity.type
_entity.pdbx_description
1 polymer ?
#
loop_
_entity_poly.entity_id
_entity_poly.type
_entity_poly.pdbx_seq_one_letter_code
_entity_poly.pdbx_strand_id
1 'polypeptide(L)' 'MNKYVLGTVVGIIIGAIGLGLLIYQTLITTSVGVNVGAIPTIGILYAFIFALGVIIAIAMASLNSPTRPGSK' A
#
# COMPACT_ATOMS: atom_id res chain seq x y z
N MET A 1 -15.16 16.69 5.76
CA MET A 1 -14.94 15.46 4.98
C MET A 1 -15.45 14.27 5.77
N ASN A 2 -16.08 13.29 5.11
CA ASN A 2 -16.53 12.05 5.74
C ASN A 2 -15.32 11.27 6.30
N LYS A 3 -15.43 10.73 7.52
CA LYS A 3 -14.38 9.95 8.20
C LYS A 3 -13.86 8.78 7.35
N TYR A 4 -14.73 8.19 6.52
CA TYR A 4 -14.33 7.10 5.64
C TYR A 4 -13.46 7.59 4.47
N VAL A 5 -13.80 8.74 3.89
CA VAL A 5 -13.00 9.39 2.85
C VAL A 5 -11.63 9.80 3.40
N LEU A 6 -11.59 10.36 4.62
CA LEU A 6 -10.33 10.70 5.29
C LEU A 6 -9.47 9.44 5.53
N GLY A 7 -10.07 8.34 6.01
CA GLY A 7 -9.36 7.07 6.19
C GLY A 7 -8.86 6.48 4.88
N THR A 8 -9.63 6.57 3.79
CA THR A 8 -9.18 6.15 2.47
C THR A 8 -7.99 6.96 1.99
N VAL A 9 -8.02 8.29 2.14
CA VAL A 9 -6.89 9.17 1.76
C VAL A 9 -5.63 8.82 2.56
N VAL A 10 -5.76 8.63 3.87
CA VAL A 10 -4.63 8.23 4.72
C VAL A 10 -4.07 6.86 4.31
N GLY A 11 -4.93 5.88 4.03
CA GLY A 11 -4.52 4.56 3.54
C GLY A 11 -3.75 4.64 2.22
N ILE A 12 -4.24 5.45 1.26
CA ILE A 12 -3.56 5.69 -0.02
C ILE A 12 -2.19 6.33 0.20
N ILE A 13 -2.07 7.31 1.09
CA ILE A 13 -0.78 7.97 1.40
C ILE A 13 0.21 6.96 1.98
N ILE A 14 -0.21 6.15 2.96
CA ILE A 14 0.64 5.11 3.57
C ILE A 14 1.07 4.09 2.50
N GLY A 15 0.13 3.67 1.64
CA GLY A 15 0.42 2.76 0.53
C GLY A 15 1.45 3.35 -0.42
N ALA A 16 1.24 4.59 -0.88
CA ALA A 16 2.14 5.27 -1.79
C ALA A 16 3.56 5.41 -1.21
N ILE A 17 3.69 5.66 0.10
CA ILE A 17 5.00 5.68 0.78
C ILE A 17 5.66 4.30 0.74
N GLY A 18 4.93 3.23 1.09
CA GLY A 18 5.45 1.86 1.04
C GLY A 18 5.91 1.45 -0.36
N LEU A 19 5.13 1.81 -1.39
CA LEU A 19 5.47 1.58 -2.79
C LEU A 19 6.70 2.39 -3.24
N GLY A 20 6.79 3.66 -2.84
CA GLY A 20 7.94 4.52 -3.13
C GLY A 20 9.23 3.99 -2.51
N LEU A 21 9.17 3.51 -1.27
CA LEU A 21 10.30 2.89 -0.57
C LEU A 21 10.73 1.56 -1.21
N LEU A 22 9.77 0.75 -1.64
CA LEU A 22 10.03 -0.48 -2.42
C LEU A 22 10.78 -0.18 -3.72
N ILE A 23 10.26 0.75 -4.53
CA ILE A 23 10.87 1.13 -5.81
C ILE A 23 12.28 1.70 -5.58
N TYR A 24 12.43 2.60 -4.61
CA TYR A 24 13.72 3.21 -4.27
C TYR A 24 14.77 2.16 -3.93
N GLN A 25 14.41 1.19 -3.09
CA GLN A 25 15.30 0.09 -2.76
C GLN A 25 15.67 -0.75 -3.98
N THR A 26 14.68 -1.13 -4.82
CA THR A 26 14.94 -1.91 -6.04
C THR A 26 15.91 -1.18 -6.97
N LEU A 27 15.72 0.12 -7.17
CA LEU A 27 16.60 0.96 -7.97
C LEU A 27 18.02 1.00 -7.40
N ILE A 28 18.17 1.17 -6.09
CA ILE A 28 19.48 1.13 -5.43
C ILE A 28 20.12 -0.23 -5.62
N THR A 29 19.47 -1.33 -5.24
CA THR A 29 20.06 -2.68 -5.35
C THR A 29 20.50 -3.00 -6.78
N THR A 30 19.73 -2.54 -7.77
CA THR A 30 20.10 -2.67 -9.19
C THR A 30 21.32 -1.82 -9.53
N SER A 31 21.39 -0.57 -9.05
CA SER A 31 22.51 0.35 -9.32
C SER A 31 23.83 -0.04 -8.66
N VAL A 32 23.80 -0.67 -7.47
CA VAL A 32 25.01 -1.11 -6.75
C VAL A 32 25.43 -2.55 -7.10
N GLY A 33 24.77 -3.21 -8.04
CA GLY A 33 25.09 -4.58 -8.45
C GLY A 33 24.82 -5.63 -7.36
N VAL A 34 23.93 -5.32 -6.42
CA VAL A 34 23.53 -6.24 -5.36
C VAL A 34 22.71 -7.37 -5.96
N ASN A 35 23.06 -8.61 -5.63
CA ASN A 35 22.39 -9.80 -6.15
C ASN A 35 20.88 -9.78 -5.85
N VAL A 36 20.07 -9.61 -6.90
CA VAL A 36 18.59 -9.49 -6.85
C VAL A 36 17.92 -10.78 -6.36
N GLY A 37 18.66 -11.89 -6.25
CA GLY A 37 18.16 -13.17 -5.75
C GLY A 37 17.80 -13.19 -4.26
N ALA A 38 18.25 -12.19 -3.48
CA ALA A 38 17.87 -12.02 -2.08
C ALA A 38 17.12 -10.70 -1.92
N ILE A 39 15.80 -10.75 -1.72
CA ILE A 39 15.03 -9.56 -1.33
C ILE A 39 15.56 -9.12 0.03
N PRO A 40 16.18 -7.93 0.15
CA PRO A 40 16.69 -7.48 1.43
C PRO A 40 15.53 -7.36 2.42
N THR A 41 15.71 -7.76 3.68
CA THR A 41 14.66 -7.78 4.71
C THR A 41 13.91 -6.45 4.83
N ILE A 42 14.61 -5.33 4.58
CA ILE A 42 14.02 -3.98 4.54
C ILE A 42 12.93 -3.83 3.45
N GLY A 43 13.05 -4.53 2.32
CA GLY A 43 12.06 -4.52 1.25
C GLY A 43 10.82 -5.31 1.54
N ILE A 44 10.96 -6.38 2.32
CA ILE A 44 9.81 -7.09 2.87
C ILE A 44 9.02 -6.14 3.77
N LEU A 45 9.70 -5.36 4.63
CA LEU A 45 9.05 -4.35 5.47
C LEU A 45 8.30 -3.29 4.64
N TYR A 46 8.91 -2.77 3.57
CA TYR A 46 8.26 -1.78 2.69
C TYR A 46 7.05 -2.36 1.95
N ALA A 47 7.11 -3.64 1.53
CA ALA A 47 5.97 -4.35 0.97
C ALA A 47 4.82 -4.52 1.96
N PHE A 48 5.12 -4.80 3.23
CA PHE A 48 4.10 -4.84 4.29
C PHE A 48 3.44 -3.48 4.51
N ILE A 49 4.21 -2.39 4.50
CA ILE A 49 3.67 -1.02 4.62
C ILE A 49 2.76 -0.70 3.44
N PHE A 50 3.17 -1.04 2.21
CA PHE A 50 2.35 -0.89 1.01
C PHE A 50 1.04 -1.67 1.14
N ALA A 51 1.11 -2.95 1.49
CA ALA A 51 -0.05 -3.82 1.65
C ALA A 51 -1.02 -3.29 2.71
N LEU A 52 -0.52 -2.85 3.87
CA LEU A 52 -1.33 -2.24 4.93
C LEU A 52 -2.07 -1.00 4.44
N GLY A 53 -1.39 -0.09 3.74
CA GLY A 53 -1.99 1.10 3.17
C GLY A 53 -3.14 0.78 2.21
N VAL A 54 -2.93 -0.18 1.31
CA VAL A 54 -3.94 -0.64 0.34
C VAL A 54 -5.13 -1.27 1.04
N ILE A 55 -4.90 -2.16 2.03
CA ILE A 55 -5.98 -2.81 2.79
C ILE A 55 -6.84 -1.78 3.52
N ILE A 56 -6.21 -0.81 4.19
CA ILE A 56 -6.93 0.26 4.90
C ILE A 56 -7.75 1.10 3.91
N ALA A 57 -7.17 1.46 2.76
CA ALA A 57 -7.86 2.25 1.74
C ALA A 57 -9.10 1.52 1.20
N ILE A 58 -8.97 0.23 0.86
CA ILE A 58 -10.05 -0.61 0.36
C ILE A 58 -11.13 -0.80 1.43
N ALA A 59 -10.74 -1.11 2.66
CA ALA A 59 -11.68 -1.30 3.76
C ALA A 59 -12.51 -0.04 4.00
N MET A 60 -11.88 1.13 4.06
CA MET A 60 -12.57 2.40 4.29
C MET A 60 -13.43 2.81 3.09
N ALA A 61 -12.99 2.54 1.85
CA ALA A 61 -13.79 2.78 0.65
C ALA A 61 -15.00 1.85 0.55
N SER A 62 -14.84 0.58 0.96
CA SER A 62 -15.90 -0.42 1.00
C SER A 62 -16.96 -0.05 2.03
N LEU A 63 -16.54 0.39 3.23
CA LEU A 63 -17.45 0.88 4.27
C LEU A 63 -18.18 2.18 3.87
N ASN A 64 -17.60 2.96 2.96
CA ASN A 64 -18.21 4.17 2.42
C ASN A 64 -19.10 3.92 1.20
N SER A 65 -19.08 2.71 0.64
CA SER A 65 -19.94 2.35 -0.48
C SER A 65 -21.32 1.96 0.05
N PRO A 66 -22.42 2.44 -0.57
CA PRO A 66 -23.73 1.92 -0.24
C PRO A 66 -23.72 0.42 -0.54
N THR A 67 -23.86 -0.40 0.51
CA THR A 67 -24.15 -1.82 0.37
C THR A 67 -25.49 -1.91 -0.36
N ARG A 68 -25.46 -1.95 -1.69
CA ARG A 68 -26.65 -2.26 -2.49
C ARG A 68 -27.05 -3.65 -2.01
N PRO A 69 -28.18 -3.84 -1.33
CA PRO A 69 -28.65 -5.19 -1.06
C PRO A 69 -28.82 -5.83 -2.43
N GLY A 70 -28.29 -7.03 -2.61
CA GLY A 70 -28.53 -7.79 -3.84
C GLY A 70 -30.04 -7.83 -4.07
N SER A 71 -30.49 -7.06 -5.06
CA SER A 71 -31.87 -7.10 -5.52
C SER A 71 -32.02 -8.40 -6.31
N LYS A 72 -32.48 -9.45 -5.63
CA LYS A 72 -33.58 -10.34 -6.01
C LYS A 72 -33.57 -11.58 -5.13
#